data_AF-A0A536EKF1-F1
#
_entry.id   AF-A0A536EKF1-F1
#
_cell.length_a   1.000
_cell.length_b   1.000
_cell.length_c   1.000
_cell.angle_alpha   90.00
_cell.angle_beta   90.00
_cell.angle_gamma   90.00
#
_symmetry.space_group_name_H-M   'P 1'
#
loop_
_entity.id
_entity.type
_entity.pdbx_description
1 polymer ?
#
loop_
_entity_poly.entity_id
_entity_poly.type
_entity_poly.pdbx_seq_one_letter_code
_entity_poly.pdbx_strand_id
1 'polypeptide(L)'
;VGVQDAVKGEALVAFVVLKPGVEDGDALRRELAARITNELGKALAPRAVEVVAELPKTRNAKVLRRVVRALYLGADPGDLSSLENRTAIEAIEAVRATG
;
A
#
# COMPACT_ATOMS: atom_id res chain seq x y z
N VAL A 1 -0.86 1.79 -5.29
CA VAL A 1 -0.46 0.67 -6.18
C VAL A 1 -1.71 0.19 -6.88
N GLY A 2 -1.64 -0.08 -8.17
CA GLY A 2 -2.76 -0.67 -8.90
C GLY A 2 -2.81 -2.19 -8.75
N VAL A 3 -3.99 -2.71 -8.45
CA VAL A 3 -4.27 -4.13 -8.31
C VAL A 3 -5.40 -4.52 -9.27
N GLN A 4 -5.40 -5.76 -9.74
CA GLN A 4 -6.42 -6.24 -10.66
C GLN A 4 -7.79 -6.21 -9.98
N ASP A 5 -8.80 -5.72 -10.68
CA ASP A 5 -10.17 -5.61 -10.19
C ASP A 5 -11.13 -6.11 -11.27
N ALA A 6 -12.06 -7.01 -10.90
CA ALA A 6 -12.96 -7.64 -11.86
C ALA A 6 -13.95 -6.65 -12.52
N VAL A 7 -14.24 -5.52 -11.86
CA VAL A 7 -15.21 -4.54 -12.33
C VAL A 7 -14.52 -3.35 -12.99
N LYS A 8 -13.45 -2.85 -12.37
CA LYS A 8 -12.74 -1.65 -12.82
C LYS A 8 -11.54 -1.95 -13.75
N GLY A 9 -11.18 -3.23 -13.91
CA GLY A 9 -9.93 -3.66 -14.54
C GLY A 9 -8.73 -3.48 -13.60
N GLU A 10 -8.52 -2.26 -13.11
CA GLU A 10 -7.50 -1.92 -12.12
C GLU A 10 -8.12 -1.05 -11.00
N ALA A 11 -7.82 -1.38 -9.75
CA ALA A 11 -8.22 -0.61 -8.58
C ALA A 11 -6.99 -0.06 -7.85
N LEU A 12 -7.14 1.14 -7.28
CA LEU A 12 -6.11 1.77 -6.46
C LEU A 12 -6.13 1.21 -5.03
N VAL A 13 -4.97 0.77 -4.54
CA VAL A 13 -4.71 0.56 -3.11
C VAL A 13 -3.69 1.58 -2.63
N ALA A 14 -4.03 2.34 -1.59
CA ALA A 14 -3.15 3.31 -0.98
C ALA A 14 -2.42 2.67 0.21
N PHE A 15 -1.10 2.83 0.29
CA PHE A 15 -0.29 2.38 1.41
C PHE A 15 0.23 3.60 2.15
N VAL A 16 -0.01 3.66 3.46
CA VAL A 16 0.21 4.84 4.28
C VAL A 16 1.05 4.47 5.49
N VAL A 17 2.07 5.28 5.78
CA VAL A 17 2.83 5.21 7.03
C VAL A 17 2.41 6.41 7.87
N LEU A 18 1.91 6.15 9.07
CA LEU A 18 1.46 7.21 9.97
C LEU A 18 2.64 7.92 10.62
N LYS A 19 2.46 9.21 10.94
CA LYS A 19 3.41 9.94 11.77
C LYS A 19 3.26 9.48 13.23
N PRO A 20 4.32 9.60 14.05
CA PRO A 20 4.23 9.31 15.49
C PRO A 20 3.06 10.05 16.15
N GLY A 21 2.31 9.35 17.01
CA GLY A 21 1.15 9.90 17.72
C GLY A 21 -0.16 9.91 16.93
N VAL A 22 -0.17 9.41 15.69
CA VAL A 22 -1.41 9.16 14.94
C VAL A 22 -1.76 7.68 15.04
N GLU A 23 -2.97 7.38 15.50
CA GLU A 23 -3.48 6.02 15.64
C GLU A 23 -4.17 5.56 14.35
N ASP A 24 -3.98 4.28 14.01
CA ASP A 24 -4.75 3.64 12.93
C ASP A 24 -6.19 3.37 13.39
N GLY A 25 -7.12 3.41 12.45
CA GLY A 25 -8.51 3.07 12.67
C GLY A 25 -9.37 3.31 11.43
N ASP A 26 -10.54 2.68 11.41
CA ASP A 26 -11.44 2.74 10.26
C ASP A 26 -11.87 4.17 9.92
N ALA A 27 -12.02 5.03 10.94
CA ALA A 27 -12.35 6.44 10.73
C ALA A 27 -11.27 7.16 9.93
N LEU A 28 -10.00 6.96 10.28
CA LEU A 28 -8.86 7.54 9.59
C LEU A 28 -8.76 7.01 8.15
N ARG A 29 -8.90 5.69 7.96
CA ARG A 29 -8.85 5.07 6.63
C ARG A 29 -9.95 5.60 5.71
N ARG A 30 -11.18 5.78 6.23
CA ARG A 30 -12.29 6.40 5.49
C ARG A 30 -12.02 7.86 5.16
N GLU A 31 -11.47 8.63 6.10
CA GLU A 31 -11.12 10.03 5.87
C GLU A 31 -10.07 10.14 4.75
N LEU A 32 -9.01 9.33 4.80
CA LEU A 32 -7.97 9.31 3.77
C LEU A 32 -8.53 8.91 2.40
N ALA A 33 -9.38 7.89 2.33
CA ALA A 33 -10.04 7.48 1.10
C ALA A 33 -10.93 8.60 0.52
N ALA A 34 -11.69 9.29 1.38
CA ALA A 34 -12.53 10.41 0.99
C ALA A 34 -11.68 11.59 0.48
N ARG A 35 -10.58 11.93 1.15
CA ARG A 35 -9.64 12.97 0.70
C ARG A 35 -9.07 12.66 -0.68
N ILE A 36 -8.56 11.44 -0.89
CA ILE A 36 -8.04 11.00 -2.20
C ILE A 36 -9.12 11.13 -3.28
N THR A 37 -10.35 10.70 -2.98
CA THR A 37 -11.47 10.77 -3.92
C THR A 37 -11.90 12.20 -4.23
N ASN A 38 -11.88 13.09 -3.24
CA ASN A 38 -12.26 14.49 -3.40
C ASN A 38 -11.22 15.28 -4.18
N GLU A 39 -9.93 15.03 -3.96
CA GLU A 39 -8.83 15.74 -4.61
C GLU A 39 -8.54 15.22 -6.02
N LEU A 40 -8.61 13.90 -6.22
CA LEU A 40 -8.20 13.25 -7.48
C LEU A 40 -9.39 12.74 -8.32
N GLY A 41 -10.60 12.78 -7.77
CA GLY A 41 -11.82 12.36 -8.43
C GLY A 41 -12.21 10.90 -8.18
N LYS A 42 -13.48 10.58 -8.46
CA LYS A 42 -14.10 9.25 -8.24
C LYS A 42 -13.39 8.11 -8.97
N ALA A 43 -12.74 8.39 -10.10
CA ALA A 43 -11.98 7.38 -10.85
C ALA A 43 -10.78 6.84 -10.07
N LEU A 44 -10.22 7.64 -9.16
CA LEU A 44 -9.08 7.31 -8.31
C LEU A 44 -9.49 6.99 -6.87
N ALA A 45 -10.78 6.76 -6.62
CA ALA A 45 -11.27 6.30 -5.33
C ALA A 45 -10.58 4.96 -4.96
N PRO A 46 -9.81 4.91 -3.86
CA PRO A 46 -9.09 3.71 -3.50
C PRO A 46 -10.06 2.61 -3.07
N ARG A 47 -9.79 1.37 -3.51
CA ARG A 47 -10.46 0.17 -3.01
C ARG A 47 -10.10 -0.08 -1.55
N ALA A 48 -8.86 0.19 -1.17
CA ALA A 48 -8.37 0.03 0.19
C ALA A 48 -7.32 1.09 0.53
N VAL A 49 -7.28 1.46 1.80
CA VAL A 49 -6.23 2.27 2.41
C VAL A 49 -5.60 1.40 3.49
N GLU A 50 -4.37 0.96 3.24
CA GLU A 50 -3.60 0.11 4.13
C GLU A 50 -2.60 0.94 4.92
N VAL A 51 -2.73 0.90 6.25
CA VAL A 51 -1.74 1.45 7.15
C VAL A 51 -0.68 0.40 7.42
N VAL A 52 0.58 0.75 7.19
CA VAL A 52 1.73 -0.13 7.36
C VAL A 52 2.80 0.56 8.19
N ALA A 53 3.57 -0.21 8.94
CA ALA A 53 4.65 0.33 9.78
C ALA A 53 5.73 1.04 8.95
N GLU A 54 6.03 0.51 7.76
CA GLU A 54 7.00 1.09 6.84
C GLU A 54 6.80 0.59 5.40
N LEU A 55 7.49 1.23 4.46
CA LEU A 55 7.47 0.84 3.04
C LEU A 55 8.82 0.23 2.63
N PRO A 56 8.83 -0.81 1.79
CA PRO A 56 10.06 -1.37 1.21
C PRO A 56 10.79 -0.30 0.40
N LYS A 57 12.05 -0.03 0.76
CA LYS A 57 12.88 1.00 0.12
C LYS A 57 14.24 0.47 -0.28
N THR A 58 14.80 1.06 -1.34
CA THR A 58 16.22 0.85 -1.67
C THR A 58 17.11 1.65 -0.72
N ARG A 59 18.42 1.36 -0.74
CA ARG A 59 19.46 2.15 -0.05
C ARG A 59 19.44 3.65 -0.38
N ASN A 60 18.84 4.04 -1.51
CA ASN A 60 18.67 5.44 -1.90
C ASN A 60 17.26 5.96 -1.56
N ALA A 61 16.60 5.36 -0.57
CA ALA A 61 15.26 5.67 -0.09
C ALA A 61 14.12 5.57 -1.13
N LYS A 62 14.35 4.96 -2.31
CA LYS A 62 13.31 4.81 -3.34
C LYS A 62 12.34 3.70 -2.94
N VAL A 63 11.06 4.01 -2.90
CA VAL A 63 10.00 3.02 -2.62
C VAL A 63 9.94 1.98 -3.74
N LEU A 64 10.09 0.70 -3.39
CA LEU A 64 10.00 -0.44 -4.30
C LEU A 64 8.54 -0.85 -4.51
N ARG A 65 7.78 -0.02 -5.25
CA ARG A 65 6.33 -0.25 -5.50
C ARG A 65 6.01 -1.62 -6.11
N ARG A 66 6.94 -2.18 -6.91
CA ARG A 66 6.86 -3.54 -7.46
C ARG A 66 6.76 -4.59 -6.36
N VAL A 67 7.61 -4.47 -5.34
CA VAL A 67 7.66 -5.38 -4.19
C VAL A 67 6.39 -5.23 -3.35
N VAL A 68 5.95 -3.99 -3.08
CA VAL A 68 4.69 -3.72 -2.38
C VAL A 68 3.51 -4.42 -3.08
N ARG A 69 3.42 -4.29 -4.41
CA ARG A 69 2.37 -4.94 -5.20
C ARG A 69 2.43 -6.46 -5.09
N ALA A 70 3.61 -7.05 -5.24
CA ALA A 70 3.77 -8.50 -5.20
C ALA A 70 3.38 -9.07 -3.84
N LEU A 71 3.92 -8.51 -2.75
CA LEU A 71 3.63 -8.96 -1.38
C LEU A 71 2.15 -8.80 -1.02
N TYR A 72 1.53 -7.68 -1.37
CA TYR A 72 0.12 -7.43 -1.11
C TYR A 72 -0.81 -8.41 -1.85
N LEU A 73 -0.39 -8.87 -3.04
CA LEU A 73 -1.12 -9.87 -3.85
C LEU A 73 -0.68 -11.31 -3.55
N GLY A 74 0.24 -11.52 -2.61
CA GLY A 74 0.80 -12.85 -2.32
C GLY A 74 1.62 -13.47 -3.46
N ALA A 75 2.13 -12.65 -4.38
CA ALA A 75 2.99 -13.06 -5.49
C ALA A 75 4.48 -12.95 -5.13
N ASP A 76 5.35 -13.60 -5.92
CA ASP A 76 6.80 -13.53 -5.75
C ASP A 76 7.32 -12.09 -5.99
N PRO A 77 7.98 -11.46 -5.00
CA PRO A 77 8.56 -10.13 -5.15
C PRO A 77 9.85 -10.11 -5.99
N GLY A 78 10.37 -11.26 -6.43
CA GLY A 78 11.58 -11.37 -7.26
C GLY A 78 12.84 -10.85 -6.55
N ASP A 79 13.75 -10.21 -7.29
CA ASP A 79 15.02 -9.74 -6.70
C ASP A 79 14.81 -8.61 -5.66
N LEU A 80 15.36 -8.86 -4.46
CA LEU A 80 15.36 -7.98 -3.29
C LEU A 80 16.78 -7.51 -2.89
N SER A 81 17.80 -7.75 -3.71
CA SER A 81 19.20 -7.39 -3.44
C SER A 81 19.43 -5.91 -3.09
N SER A 82 18.56 -5.04 -3.60
CA SER A 82 18.59 -3.59 -3.36
C SER A 82 17.75 -3.13 -2.17
N LEU A 83 16.93 -4.00 -1.57
CA LEU A 83 16.10 -3.70 -0.40
C LEU A 83 16.98 -3.49 0.83
N GLU A 84 16.75 -2.38 1.51
CA GLU A 84 17.50 -2.02 2.72
C GLU A 84 16.80 -2.55 3.98
N ASN A 85 15.49 -2.33 4.09
CA ASN A 85 14.67 -2.63 5.27
C ASN A 85 13.84 -3.89 5.08
N ARG A 86 14.35 -5.04 5.54
CA ARG A 86 13.65 -6.33 5.40
C ARG A 86 12.35 -6.43 6.19
N THR A 87 12.26 -5.75 7.34
CA THR A 87 11.06 -5.65 8.17
C THR A 87 9.86 -5.04 7.42
N ALA A 88 10.12 -4.27 6.37
CA ALA A 88 9.06 -3.75 5.51
C ALA A 88 8.33 -4.83 4.70
N ILE A 89 8.92 -6.00 4.51
CA ILE A 89 8.24 -7.13 3.85
C ILE A 89 7.07 -7.57 4.72
N GLU A 90 7.36 -7.88 5.99
CA GLU A 90 6.37 -8.29 6.99
C GLU A 90 5.28 -7.24 7.15
N ALA A 91 5.64 -5.95 7.14
CA ALA A 91 4.68 -4.85 7.22
C ALA A 91 3.68 -4.83 6.05
N ILE A 92 4.10 -5.16 4.82
CA ILE A 92 3.18 -5.26 3.68
C ILE A 92 2.37 -6.57 3.74
N GLU A 93 2.99 -7.68 4.16
CA GLU A 93 2.31 -8.96 4.24
C GLU A 93 1.23 -9.00 5.33
N ALA A 94 1.39 -8.24 6.41
CA ALA A 94 0.39 -8.10 7.48
C ALA A 94 -0.94 -7.51 6.98
N VAL A 95 -0.91 -6.74 5.89
CA VAL A 95 -2.09 -6.13 5.26
C VAL A 95 -2.44 -6.79 3.94
N ARG A 96 -1.90 -7.99 3.65
CA ARG A 96 -2.15 -8.71 2.39
C ARG A 96 -3.65 -8.81 2.12
N ALA A 97 -4.03 -8.60 0.86
CA ALA A 97 -5.41 -8.82 0.45
C ALA A 97 -5.80 -10.29 0.73
N THR A 98 -6.82 -10.49 1.56
CA THR A 98 -7.48 -11.79 1.62
C THR A 98 -8.27 -11.93 0.32
N GLY A 99 -7.99 -12.99 -0.44
CA GLY A 99 -8.60 -13.23 -1.76
C GLY A 99 -10.11 -13.25 -1.74
#